data_AF-E6W316-F1
#
_entry.id   AF-E6W316-F1
#
_cell.length_a   1.000
_cell.length_b   1.000
_cell.length_c   1.000
_cell.angle_alpha   90.00
_cell.angle_beta   90.00
_cell.angle_gamma   90.00
#
_symmetry.space_group_name_H-M   'P 1'
#
loop_
_entity.id
_entity.type
_entity.pdbx_description
1 polymer ?
#
loop_
_entity_poly.entity_id
_entity_poly.type
_entity_poly.pdbx_seq_one_letter_code
_entity_poly.pdbx_strand_id
1 'polypeptide(L)'
;MQQHTTAAPSADGTFTRYSPFFDEHYHSTRDGAWLESLQKHVLPGLQLSHALERPRIRVLDICFGLGLNSLATLWYLEQQQYQGHVHIIAPEFDRELIASLPAHPYPQHLNHYRPLIEELSRTLCHTSQRCQVEILPGDALQSLPRLDHGSIDIVYQDPFSPAKNPELWTREYFALIAALMKDTGLLTTYSQATPVRMGLSENGFLIYDFHNQQPGIRRSTIASRIPLQDMTPIDMERKKERSPLARSYRDPGLTGNRLEILQRFQTSSG
;
A
#
# COMPACT_ATOMS: atom_id res chain seq x y z
N MET A 1 -11.56 8.48 -18.08
CA MET A 1 -12.72 7.82 -17.48
C MET A 1 -12.42 6.34 -17.35
N GLN A 2 -11.98 5.85 -16.19
CA GLN A 2 -11.92 4.40 -15.99
C GLN A 2 -13.33 3.94 -15.64
N GLN A 3 -13.85 2.94 -16.36
CA GLN A 3 -15.13 2.34 -16.03
C GLN A 3 -14.91 1.42 -14.83
N HIS A 4 -15.41 1.76 -13.64
CA HIS A 4 -15.38 0.83 -12.50
C HIS A 4 -16.64 -0.01 -12.50
N THR A 5 -16.49 -1.31 -12.21
CA THR A 5 -17.67 -2.18 -12.10
C THR A 5 -18.41 -1.95 -10.78
N THR A 6 -19.64 -2.47 -10.71
CA THR A 6 -20.36 -2.62 -9.45
C THR A 6 -19.57 -3.44 -8.43
N ALA A 7 -19.94 -3.31 -7.16
CA ALA A 7 -19.35 -4.06 -6.05
C ALA A 7 -19.41 -5.58 -6.29
N ALA A 8 -18.32 -6.28 -5.98
CA ALA A 8 -18.18 -7.73 -6.07
C ALA A 8 -17.86 -8.30 -4.69
N PRO A 9 -18.48 -9.42 -4.28
CA PRO A 9 -18.23 -10.03 -2.98
C PRO A 9 -16.83 -10.65 -2.91
N SER A 10 -16.27 -10.70 -1.70
CA SER A 10 -15.03 -11.39 -1.37
C SER A 10 -15.22 -12.37 -0.21
N ALA A 11 -14.24 -13.23 0.05
CA ALA A 11 -14.38 -14.37 0.96
C ALA A 11 -14.68 -14.03 2.42
N ASP A 12 -14.37 -12.81 2.87
CA ASP A 12 -14.67 -12.34 4.23
C ASP A 12 -16.06 -11.69 4.36
N GLY A 13 -16.89 -11.77 3.32
CA GLY A 13 -18.23 -11.17 3.28
C GLY A 13 -18.23 -9.68 2.97
N THR A 14 -17.07 -9.07 2.73
CA THR A 14 -16.95 -7.66 2.33
C THR A 14 -16.81 -7.52 0.82
N PHE A 15 -16.93 -6.30 0.32
CA PHE A 15 -16.98 -6.04 -1.11
C PHE A 15 -15.68 -5.41 -1.62
N THR A 16 -15.30 -5.81 -2.83
CA THR A 16 -14.28 -5.17 -3.64
C THR A 16 -14.93 -4.61 -4.92
N ARG A 17 -14.14 -4.02 -5.81
CA ARG A 17 -14.55 -3.67 -7.17
C ARG A 17 -13.52 -4.23 -8.15
N TYR A 18 -13.89 -4.30 -9.42
CA TYR A 18 -12.97 -4.68 -10.49
C TYR A 18 -12.62 -3.45 -11.34
N SER A 19 -11.33 -3.28 -11.62
CA SER A 19 -10.83 -2.29 -12.57
C SER A 19 -10.59 -2.98 -13.92
N PRO A 20 -11.40 -2.71 -14.96
CA PRO A 20 -11.16 -3.18 -16.31
C PRO A 20 -9.87 -2.63 -16.92
N PHE A 21 -9.41 -1.46 -16.48
CA PHE A 21 -8.16 -0.87 -16.96
C PHE A 21 -6.95 -1.72 -16.55
N PHE A 22 -6.90 -2.15 -15.28
CA PHE A 22 -5.85 -3.04 -14.79
C PHE A 22 -6.16 -4.52 -14.98
N ASP A 23 -7.41 -4.86 -15.31
CA ASP A 23 -7.93 -6.22 -15.38
C ASP A 23 -7.62 -6.99 -14.07
N GLU A 24 -8.00 -6.37 -12.95
CA GLU A 24 -7.77 -6.88 -11.61
C GLU A 24 -8.77 -6.27 -10.61
N HIS A 25 -9.03 -6.99 -9.51
CA HIS A 25 -9.83 -6.45 -8.41
C HIS A 25 -8.97 -5.55 -7.51
N TYR A 26 -9.58 -4.52 -6.91
CA TYR A 26 -8.88 -3.63 -5.96
C TYR A 26 -8.35 -4.36 -4.73
N HIS A 27 -9.00 -5.47 -4.37
CA HIS A 27 -8.60 -6.35 -3.27
C HIS A 27 -8.88 -7.81 -3.66
N SER A 28 -8.15 -8.71 -3.03
CA SER A 28 -8.24 -10.16 -3.09
C SER A 28 -9.64 -10.65 -2.78
N THR A 29 -10.29 -11.21 -3.78
CA THR A 29 -11.57 -11.92 -3.61
C THR A 29 -11.44 -13.17 -2.74
N ARG A 30 -10.22 -13.71 -2.59
CA ARG A 30 -9.92 -14.92 -1.81
C ARG A 30 -9.59 -14.67 -0.35
N ASP A 31 -8.79 -13.64 -0.06
CA ASP A 31 -8.46 -13.30 1.34
C ASP A 31 -9.60 -12.50 1.98
N GLY A 32 -10.35 -11.74 1.18
CA GLY A 32 -11.36 -10.80 1.65
C GLY A 32 -10.83 -9.37 1.63
N ALA A 33 -11.64 -8.41 1.19
CA ALA A 33 -11.19 -7.03 0.99
C ALA A 33 -10.80 -6.35 2.32
N TRP A 34 -11.62 -6.55 3.36
CA TRP A 34 -11.34 -6.04 4.69
C TRP A 34 -10.17 -6.78 5.35
N LEU A 35 -10.16 -8.12 5.31
CA LEU A 35 -9.09 -8.90 5.94
C LEU A 35 -7.75 -8.69 5.25
N GLU A 36 -7.70 -8.49 3.93
CA GLU A 36 -6.47 -8.11 3.26
C GLU A 36 -5.93 -6.78 3.78
N SER A 37 -6.76 -5.73 3.79
CA SER A 37 -6.39 -4.40 4.27
C SER A 37 -5.88 -4.45 5.73
N LEU A 38 -6.68 -5.08 6.60
CA LEU A 38 -6.39 -5.14 8.02
C LEU A 38 -5.16 -6.00 8.33
N GLN A 39 -5.08 -7.21 7.79
CA GLN A 39 -4.07 -8.20 8.18
C GLN A 39 -2.74 -8.02 7.45
N LYS A 40 -2.75 -7.63 6.17
CA LYS A 40 -1.51 -7.49 5.40
C LYS A 40 -0.88 -6.11 5.51
N HIS A 41 -1.68 -5.07 5.76
CA HIS A 41 -1.21 -3.69 5.75
C HIS A 41 -1.27 -3.04 7.13
N VAL A 42 -2.47 -2.90 7.70
CA VAL A 42 -2.72 -2.04 8.86
C VAL A 42 -2.12 -2.60 10.15
N LEU A 43 -2.48 -3.82 10.53
CA LEU A 43 -2.00 -4.44 11.76
C LEU A 43 -0.47 -4.59 11.79
N PRO A 44 0.18 -5.25 10.81
CA PRO A 44 1.64 -5.33 10.80
C PRO A 44 2.29 -3.94 10.73
N GLY A 45 1.70 -3.03 9.96
CA GLY A 45 2.12 -1.64 9.83
C GLY A 45 2.22 -0.93 11.18
N LEU A 46 1.14 -0.97 11.98
CA LEU A 46 1.04 -0.26 13.25
C LEU A 46 1.75 -0.97 14.41
N GLN A 47 1.69 -2.31 14.45
CA GLN A 47 2.24 -3.10 15.54
C GLN A 47 3.76 -3.19 15.47
N LEU A 48 4.33 -3.56 14.31
CA LEU A 48 5.78 -3.77 14.19
C LEU A 48 6.57 -2.46 14.10
N SER A 49 5.92 -1.34 13.79
CA SER A 49 6.55 -0.01 13.84
C SER A 49 6.44 0.66 15.21
N HIS A 50 5.75 0.04 16.18
CA HIS A 50 5.44 0.63 17.48
C HIS A 50 4.75 2.00 17.34
N ALA A 51 3.90 2.17 16.31
CA ALA A 51 3.31 3.45 15.96
C ALA A 51 2.40 4.02 17.06
N LEU A 52 1.74 3.15 17.84
CA LEU A 52 0.85 3.55 18.94
C LEU A 52 1.58 4.25 20.09
N GLU A 53 2.89 4.06 20.21
CA GLU A 53 3.73 4.71 21.23
C GLU A 53 4.13 6.15 20.84
N ARG A 54 3.89 6.53 19.57
CA ARG A 54 4.28 7.83 19.04
C ARG A 54 3.14 8.85 19.23
N PRO A 55 3.44 10.15 19.44
CA PRO A 55 2.41 11.18 19.53
C PRO A 55 1.78 11.53 18.17
N ARG A 56 2.47 11.18 17.06
CA ARG A 56 1.99 11.36 15.70
C ARG A 56 2.39 10.18 14.83
N ILE A 57 1.47 9.74 13.98
CA ILE A 57 1.67 8.69 12.97
C ILE A 57 1.43 9.33 11.60
N ARG A 58 2.40 9.21 10.68
CA ARG A 58 2.26 9.58 9.27
C ARG A 58 2.24 8.32 8.40
N VAL A 59 1.13 8.10 7.71
CA VAL A 59 0.91 6.97 6.80
C VAL A 59 0.91 7.48 5.37
N LEU A 60 1.58 6.76 4.48
CA LEU A 60 1.46 6.89 3.03
C LEU A 60 0.72 5.66 2.49
N ASP A 61 -0.53 5.86 2.05
CA ASP A 61 -1.40 4.82 1.51
C ASP A 61 -1.36 4.87 -0.03
N ILE A 62 -0.44 4.11 -0.63
CA ILE A 62 -0.20 4.16 -2.08
C ILE A 62 -1.40 3.57 -2.82
N CYS A 63 -2.02 4.37 -3.67
CA CYS A 63 -3.28 4.07 -4.38
C CYS A 63 -4.46 3.95 -3.42
N PHE A 64 -5.08 5.08 -3.10
CA PHE A 64 -6.22 5.15 -2.16
C PHE A 64 -7.30 4.10 -2.47
N GLY A 65 -7.63 3.89 -3.75
CA GLY A 65 -8.55 2.85 -4.18
C GLY A 65 -9.92 3.00 -3.53
N LEU A 66 -10.32 1.98 -2.77
CA LEU A 66 -11.58 1.98 -2.03
C LEU A 66 -11.45 2.60 -0.62
N GLY A 67 -10.27 3.09 -0.24
CA GLY A 67 -9.98 3.68 1.07
C GLY A 67 -9.97 2.68 2.22
N LEU A 68 -9.97 1.37 1.96
CA LEU A 68 -10.07 0.35 3.02
C LEU A 68 -8.86 0.33 3.95
N ASN A 69 -7.63 0.50 3.44
CA ASN A 69 -6.43 0.62 4.28
C ASN A 69 -6.56 1.82 5.23
N SER A 70 -6.84 3.00 4.67
CA SER A 70 -7.09 4.23 5.44
C SER A 70 -8.19 4.07 6.51
N LEU A 71 -9.36 3.52 6.15
CA LEU A 71 -10.47 3.29 7.08
C LEU A 71 -10.13 2.25 8.14
N ALA A 72 -9.43 1.17 7.78
CA ALA A 72 -8.97 0.15 8.70
C ALA A 72 -7.95 0.71 9.71
N THR A 73 -7.07 1.63 9.28
CA THR A 73 -6.16 2.36 10.17
C THR A 73 -6.94 3.17 11.19
N LEU A 74 -7.89 4.00 10.75
CA LEU A 74 -8.71 4.81 11.67
C LEU A 74 -9.49 3.94 12.65
N TRP A 75 -10.14 2.89 12.13
CA TRP A 75 -10.89 1.93 12.95
C TRP A 75 -10.00 1.28 14.00
N TYR A 76 -8.81 0.80 13.63
CA TYR A 76 -7.92 0.14 14.57
C TYR A 76 -7.38 1.11 15.63
N LEU A 77 -6.99 2.33 15.24
CA LEU A 77 -6.54 3.36 16.18
C LEU A 77 -7.64 3.72 17.20
N GLU A 78 -8.89 3.78 16.76
CA GLU A 78 -10.05 3.96 17.62
C GLU A 78 -10.23 2.79 18.60
N GLN A 79 -10.11 1.54 18.13
CA GLN A 79 -10.16 0.35 19.00
C GLN A 79 -9.04 0.33 20.05
N GLN A 80 -7.86 0.86 19.70
CA GLN A 80 -6.73 0.99 20.62
C GLN A 80 -6.79 2.25 21.50
N GLN A 81 -7.86 3.04 21.40
CA GLN A 81 -8.04 4.30 22.13
C GLN A 81 -6.85 5.25 21.97
N TYR A 82 -6.22 5.24 20.78
CA TYR A 82 -5.04 6.04 20.50
C TYR A 82 -5.34 7.54 20.65
N GLN A 83 -4.50 8.24 21.42
CA GLN A 83 -4.70 9.66 21.75
C GLN A 83 -3.86 10.61 20.90
N GLY A 84 -2.91 10.09 20.11
CA GLY A 84 -2.09 10.91 19.24
C GLY A 84 -2.81 11.33 17.96
N HIS A 85 -2.04 11.93 17.06
CA HIS A 85 -2.55 12.43 15.77
C HIS A 85 -2.15 11.50 14.62
N VAL A 86 -3.11 11.04 13.81
CA VAL A 86 -2.83 10.31 12.57
C VAL A 86 -2.94 11.23 11.36
N HIS A 87 -1.97 11.17 10.46
CA HIS A 87 -2.01 11.83 9.16
C HIS A 87 -1.84 10.77 8.06
N ILE A 88 -2.86 10.58 7.24
CA ILE A 88 -2.84 9.66 6.10
C ILE A 88 -2.77 10.46 4.82
N ILE A 89 -1.76 10.18 3.99
CA ILE A 89 -1.56 10.78 2.67
C ILE A 89 -1.76 9.67 1.65
N ALA A 90 -2.67 9.84 0.69
CA ALA A 90 -3.04 8.78 -0.24
C ALA A 90 -3.09 9.29 -1.69
N PRO A 91 -2.08 9.01 -2.54
CA PRO A 91 -2.20 9.31 -3.96
C PRO A 91 -3.27 8.44 -4.63
N GLU A 92 -4.07 9.05 -5.50
CA GLU A 92 -5.08 8.36 -6.30
C GLU A 92 -5.33 9.15 -7.59
N PHE A 93 -5.11 8.50 -8.73
CA PHE A 93 -5.26 9.16 -10.03
C PHE A 93 -6.72 9.17 -10.49
N ASP A 94 -7.56 8.27 -9.97
CA ASP A 94 -8.95 8.11 -10.38
C ASP A 94 -9.92 8.91 -9.50
N ARG A 95 -10.21 10.13 -9.94
CA ARG A 95 -11.20 11.01 -9.28
C ARG A 95 -12.62 10.48 -9.33
N GLU A 96 -12.97 9.67 -10.32
CA GLU A 96 -14.32 9.15 -10.48
C GLU A 96 -14.57 7.99 -9.54
N LEU A 97 -13.54 7.17 -9.30
CA LEU A 97 -13.54 6.19 -8.23
C LEU A 97 -13.85 6.87 -6.89
N ILE A 98 -13.08 7.91 -6.54
CA ILE A 98 -13.24 8.67 -5.29
C ILE A 98 -14.67 9.24 -5.16
N ALA A 99 -15.19 9.87 -6.21
CA ALA A 99 -16.54 10.42 -6.23
C ALA A 99 -17.64 9.37 -6.03
N SER A 100 -17.36 8.11 -6.39
CA SER A 100 -18.31 6.99 -6.29
C SER A 100 -18.22 6.18 -4.98
N LEU A 101 -17.28 6.51 -4.09
CA LEU A 101 -17.09 5.79 -2.82
C LEU A 101 -18.28 5.85 -1.86
N PRO A 102 -19.07 6.94 -1.75
CA PRO A 102 -20.24 6.96 -0.87
C PRO A 102 -21.28 5.86 -1.17
N ALA A 103 -21.32 5.39 -2.41
CA ALA A 103 -22.17 4.29 -2.87
C ALA A 103 -21.53 2.89 -2.72
N HIS A 104 -20.26 2.80 -2.31
CA HIS A 104 -19.61 1.52 -2.05
C HIS A 104 -20.16 0.89 -0.74
N PRO A 105 -20.49 -0.42 -0.74
CA PRO A 105 -20.98 -1.11 0.46
C PRO A 105 -19.83 -1.49 1.39
N TYR A 106 -19.42 -0.54 2.24
CA TYR A 106 -18.44 -0.80 3.30
C TYR A 106 -18.97 -1.73 4.39
N PRO A 107 -18.08 -2.44 5.12
CA PRO A 107 -18.45 -3.23 6.29
C PRO A 107 -19.28 -2.43 7.32
N GLN A 108 -20.28 -3.07 7.93
CA GLN A 108 -21.22 -2.40 8.84
C GLN A 108 -20.52 -1.68 10.01
N HIS A 109 -19.42 -2.24 10.52
CA HIS A 109 -18.65 -1.66 11.63
C HIS A 109 -17.87 -0.39 11.23
N LEU A 110 -17.84 -0.04 9.94
CA LEU A 110 -17.28 1.22 9.42
C LEU A 110 -18.36 2.27 9.11
N ASN A 111 -19.64 2.00 9.40
CA ASN A 111 -20.74 2.90 9.06
C ASN A 111 -20.58 4.33 9.63
N HIS A 112 -19.94 4.49 10.79
CA HIS A 112 -19.70 5.81 11.37
C HIS A 112 -18.67 6.64 10.61
N TYR A 113 -17.84 6.02 9.75
CA TYR A 113 -16.92 6.73 8.86
C TYR A 113 -17.59 7.23 7.57
N ARG A 114 -18.89 6.96 7.35
CA ARG A 114 -19.61 7.43 6.15
C ARG A 114 -19.50 8.95 5.91
N PRO A 115 -19.66 9.83 6.92
CA PRO A 115 -19.47 11.27 6.71
C PRO A 115 -18.05 11.64 6.24
N LEU A 116 -17.02 10.93 6.73
CA LEU A 116 -15.64 11.11 6.29
C LEU A 116 -15.47 10.71 4.82
N ILE A 117 -16.06 9.58 4.40
CA ILE A 117 -16.02 9.12 3.00
C ILE A 117 -16.73 10.12 2.09
N GLU A 118 -17.89 10.64 2.51
CA GLU A 118 -18.64 11.67 1.78
C GLU A 118 -17.88 13.00 1.67
N GLU A 119 -17.15 13.40 2.71
CA GLU A 119 -16.27 14.57 2.67
C GLU A 119 -15.10 14.35 1.71
N LEU A 120 -14.33 13.27 1.89
CA LEU A 120 -13.21 12.93 1.02
C LEU A 120 -13.64 12.83 -0.45
N SER A 121 -14.83 12.28 -0.75
CA SER A 121 -15.35 12.17 -2.11
C SER A 121 -15.56 13.53 -2.81
N ARG A 122 -15.69 14.61 -2.04
CA ARG A 122 -15.96 15.98 -2.53
C ARG A 122 -14.74 16.90 -2.42
N THR A 123 -14.02 16.82 -1.31
CA THR A 123 -12.95 17.78 -0.95
C THR A 123 -11.56 17.20 -1.13
N LEU A 124 -11.43 15.86 -1.24
CA LEU A 124 -10.17 15.12 -1.19
C LEU A 124 -9.39 15.29 0.12
N CYS A 125 -9.97 15.91 1.14
CA CYS A 125 -9.29 16.18 2.39
C CYS A 125 -10.27 16.21 3.56
N HIS A 126 -9.88 15.57 4.66
CA HIS A 126 -10.56 15.62 5.94
C HIS A 126 -9.57 16.04 7.01
N THR A 127 -9.94 16.97 7.88
CA THR A 127 -9.14 17.38 9.04
C THR A 127 -10.00 17.46 10.29
N SER A 128 -9.52 16.87 11.37
CA SER A 128 -10.10 16.93 12.72
C SER A 128 -8.97 17.10 13.76
N GLN A 129 -9.32 17.14 15.05
CA GLN A 129 -8.35 17.30 16.13
C GLN A 129 -7.26 16.21 16.16
N ARG A 130 -7.60 14.96 15.79
CA ARG A 130 -6.71 13.79 15.92
C ARG A 130 -6.45 13.07 14.60
N CYS A 131 -7.03 13.54 13.50
CA CYS A 131 -6.97 12.86 12.22
C CYS A 131 -6.91 13.86 11.08
N GLN A 132 -5.97 13.65 10.16
CA GLN A 132 -5.94 14.27 8.84
C GLN A 132 -5.87 13.16 7.78
N VAL A 133 -6.72 13.21 6.78
CA VAL A 133 -6.66 12.34 5.60
C VAL A 133 -6.63 13.22 4.36
N GLU A 134 -5.60 13.11 3.56
CA GLU A 134 -5.43 13.87 2.31
C GLU A 134 -5.26 12.91 1.14
N ILE A 135 -6.18 12.98 0.18
CA ILE A 135 -6.06 12.28 -1.10
C ILE A 135 -5.35 13.20 -2.08
N LEU A 136 -4.19 12.77 -2.58
CA LEU A 136 -3.44 13.51 -3.58
C LEU A 136 -3.93 13.09 -4.98
N PRO A 137 -4.69 13.94 -5.69
CA PRO A 137 -5.23 13.53 -6.96
C PRO A 137 -4.15 13.53 -8.05
N GLY A 138 -4.15 12.49 -8.87
CA GLY A 138 -3.28 12.34 -10.03
C GLY A 138 -2.24 11.24 -9.86
N ASP A 139 -1.24 11.23 -10.74
CA ASP A 139 -0.20 10.22 -10.76
C ASP A 139 0.69 10.31 -9.50
N ALA A 140 0.82 9.19 -8.80
CA ALA A 140 1.68 9.06 -7.62
C ALA A 140 3.14 9.46 -7.93
N LEU A 141 3.67 9.11 -9.11
CA LEU A 141 5.05 9.45 -9.50
C LEU A 141 5.27 10.97 -9.60
N GLN A 142 4.19 11.74 -9.81
CA GLN A 142 4.26 13.21 -9.83
C GLN A 142 4.07 13.82 -8.45
N SER A 143 3.24 13.20 -7.59
CA SER A 143 2.92 13.73 -6.27
C SER A 143 3.93 13.39 -5.19
N LEU A 144 4.49 12.17 -5.22
CA LEU A 144 5.44 11.68 -4.21
C LEU A 144 6.69 12.56 -4.07
N PRO A 145 7.33 13.06 -5.15
CA PRO A 145 8.50 13.93 -5.03
C PRO A 145 8.25 15.28 -4.34
N ARG A 146 6.98 15.66 -4.13
CA ARG A 146 6.60 16.90 -3.44
C ARG A 146 6.44 16.73 -1.93
N LEU A 147 6.50 15.50 -1.43
CA LEU A 147 6.35 15.19 -0.01
C LEU A 147 7.69 15.35 0.72
N ASP A 148 7.63 15.66 2.01
CA ASP A 148 8.83 15.81 2.84
C ASP A 148 9.57 14.47 2.98
N HIS A 149 10.89 14.51 2.75
CA HIS A 149 11.76 13.35 2.98
C HIS A 149 11.83 13.00 4.47
N GLY A 150 12.04 11.71 4.77
CA GLY A 150 12.23 11.23 6.15
C GLY A 150 11.05 11.49 7.06
N SER A 151 9.83 11.56 6.51
CA SER A 151 8.66 12.04 7.25
C SER A 151 7.58 10.96 7.47
N ILE A 152 7.58 9.91 6.65
CA ILE A 152 6.59 8.84 6.68
C ILE A 152 7.00 7.74 7.67
N ASP A 153 6.08 7.37 8.57
CA ASP A 153 6.26 6.29 9.54
C ASP A 153 5.88 4.93 8.94
N ILE A 154 4.81 4.89 8.14
CA ILE A 154 4.28 3.65 7.56
C ILE A 154 3.91 3.88 6.09
N VAL A 155 4.32 2.96 5.22
CA VAL A 155 3.88 2.91 3.82
C VAL A 155 3.03 1.66 3.61
N TYR A 156 1.78 1.85 3.20
CA TYR A 156 0.96 0.78 2.63
C TYR A 156 1.20 0.78 1.12
N GLN A 157 2.01 -0.18 0.67
CA GLN A 157 2.32 -0.35 -0.75
C GLN A 157 1.28 -1.30 -1.35
N ASP A 158 0.18 -0.72 -1.84
CA ASP A 158 -1.00 -1.46 -2.32
C ASP A 158 -1.51 -1.06 -3.73
N PRO A 159 -0.64 -0.85 -4.74
CA PRO A 159 -1.13 -0.75 -6.11
C PRO A 159 -1.56 -2.11 -6.67
N PHE A 160 -2.20 -2.10 -7.84
CA PHE A 160 -2.43 -3.31 -8.63
C PHE A 160 -1.14 -4.10 -8.87
N SER A 161 -1.28 -5.40 -9.14
CA SER A 161 -0.17 -6.35 -9.12
C SER A 161 0.98 -5.94 -10.04
N PRO A 162 2.22 -6.36 -9.75
CA PRO A 162 3.38 -5.89 -10.52
C PRO A 162 3.33 -6.19 -12.01
N ALA A 163 2.59 -7.22 -12.43
CA ALA A 163 2.38 -7.50 -13.86
C ALA A 163 1.36 -6.56 -14.52
N LYS A 164 0.45 -5.97 -13.73
CA LYS A 164 -0.63 -5.09 -14.16
C LYS A 164 -0.28 -3.60 -14.05
N ASN A 165 0.53 -3.22 -13.06
CA ASN A 165 0.91 -1.83 -12.80
C ASN A 165 2.39 -1.69 -12.37
N PRO A 166 3.36 -2.19 -13.17
CA PRO A 166 4.79 -2.25 -12.81
C PRO A 166 5.44 -0.91 -12.45
N GLU A 167 4.86 0.22 -12.90
CA GLU A 167 5.30 1.60 -12.65
C GLU A 167 5.54 1.87 -11.16
N LEU A 168 4.70 1.31 -10.29
CA LEU A 168 4.78 1.45 -8.83
C LEU A 168 5.48 0.27 -8.14
N TRP A 169 6.33 -0.47 -8.86
CA TRP A 169 7.08 -1.62 -8.35
C TRP A 169 8.54 -1.67 -8.81
N THR A 170 9.04 -0.59 -9.43
CA THR A 170 10.42 -0.52 -9.91
C THR A 170 11.40 -0.20 -8.80
N ARG A 171 12.67 -0.56 -9.01
CA ARG A 171 13.76 -0.15 -8.11
C ARG A 171 13.78 1.36 -7.93
N GLU A 172 13.64 2.13 -9.00
CA GLU A 172 13.67 3.59 -8.96
C GLU A 172 12.47 4.18 -8.21
N TYR A 173 11.28 3.59 -8.37
CA TYR A 173 10.12 3.95 -7.57
C TYR A 173 10.38 3.69 -6.08
N PHE A 174 10.94 2.53 -5.72
CA PHE A 174 11.27 2.23 -4.32
C PHE A 174 12.37 3.13 -3.75
N ALA A 175 13.24 3.72 -4.58
CA ALA A 175 14.17 4.75 -4.14
C ALA A 175 13.44 6.02 -3.67
N LEU A 176 12.39 6.44 -4.39
CA LEU A 176 11.53 7.54 -3.95
C LEU A 176 10.85 7.22 -2.62
N ILE A 177 10.28 6.02 -2.49
CA ILE A 177 9.63 5.58 -1.26
C ILE A 177 10.62 5.57 -0.09
N ALA A 178 11.83 5.03 -0.28
CA ALA A 178 12.88 5.02 0.73
C ALA A 178 13.24 6.43 1.22
N ALA A 179 13.27 7.42 0.32
CA ALA A 179 13.58 8.82 0.67
C ALA A 179 12.48 9.49 1.50
N LEU A 180 11.21 9.13 1.27
CA LEU A 180 10.07 9.67 2.02
C LEU A 180 9.95 9.06 3.42
N MET A 181 10.41 7.83 3.61
CA MET A 181 10.31 7.10 4.87
C MET A 181 11.36 7.54 5.88
N LYS A 182 10.97 7.56 7.16
CA LYS A 182 11.92 7.56 8.28
C LYS A 182 12.76 6.28 8.25
N ASP A 183 13.96 6.33 8.82
CA ASP A 183 14.80 5.13 8.97
C ASP A 183 14.11 4.05 9.83
N THR A 184 13.30 4.47 10.81
CA THR A 184 12.45 3.59 11.65
C THR A 184 11.08 3.31 11.04
N GLY A 185 10.88 3.66 9.77
CA GLY A 185 9.63 3.48 9.05
C GLY A 185 9.47 2.05 8.54
N LEU A 186 8.21 1.64 8.34
CA LEU A 186 7.85 0.30 7.92
C LEU A 186 7.02 0.33 6.64
N LEU A 187 7.32 -0.56 5.70
CA LEU A 187 6.53 -0.76 4.49
C LEU A 187 5.86 -2.14 4.52
N THR A 188 4.58 -2.17 4.18
CA THR A 188 3.79 -3.40 4.06
C THR A 188 3.23 -3.55 2.65
N THR A 189 3.23 -4.76 2.11
CA THR A 189 2.60 -5.05 0.81
C THR A 189 2.07 -6.48 0.75
N TYR A 190 0.92 -6.70 0.11
CA TYR A 190 0.40 -8.04 -0.17
C TYR A 190 1.33 -8.83 -1.11
N SER A 191 2.14 -8.14 -1.92
CA SER A 191 2.95 -8.77 -2.96
C SER A 191 4.11 -9.57 -2.38
N GLN A 192 4.23 -10.82 -2.80
CA GLN A 192 5.37 -11.69 -2.51
C GLN A 192 6.31 -11.85 -3.71
N ALA A 193 6.08 -11.08 -4.78
CA ALA A 193 6.82 -11.21 -6.03
C ALA A 193 8.30 -10.94 -5.80
N THR A 194 9.16 -11.85 -6.29
CA THR A 194 10.61 -11.69 -6.15
C THR A 194 11.12 -10.36 -6.71
N PRO A 195 10.66 -9.86 -7.89
CA PRO A 195 11.12 -8.56 -8.39
C PRO A 195 10.80 -7.37 -7.49
N VAL A 196 9.68 -7.42 -6.77
CA VAL A 196 9.31 -6.41 -5.78
C VAL A 196 10.28 -6.46 -4.60
N ARG A 197 10.50 -7.64 -4.04
CA ARG A 197 11.46 -7.85 -2.93
C ARG A 197 12.88 -7.44 -3.31
N MET A 198 13.30 -7.68 -4.56
CA MET A 198 14.58 -7.21 -5.08
C MET A 198 14.63 -5.69 -5.19
N GLY A 199 13.60 -5.04 -5.74
CA GLY A 199 13.54 -3.58 -5.85
C GLY A 199 13.61 -2.89 -4.48
N LEU A 200 12.96 -3.44 -3.46
CA LEU A 200 13.07 -2.98 -2.08
C LEU A 200 14.48 -3.23 -1.51
N SER A 201 15.00 -4.46 -1.64
CA SER A 201 16.33 -4.83 -1.11
C SER A 201 17.45 -3.96 -1.70
N GLU A 202 17.39 -3.67 -2.99
CA GLU A 202 18.35 -2.80 -3.70
C GLU A 202 18.30 -1.33 -3.27
N ASN A 203 17.28 -0.95 -2.48
CA ASN A 203 17.12 0.36 -1.85
C ASN A 203 17.31 0.30 -0.32
N GLY A 204 18.01 -0.72 0.18
CA GLY A 204 18.44 -0.80 1.58
C GLY A 204 17.35 -1.27 2.55
N PHE A 205 16.26 -1.85 2.05
CA PHE A 205 15.28 -2.51 2.91
C PHE A 205 15.71 -3.95 3.24
N LEU A 206 15.61 -4.30 4.51
CA LEU A 206 15.53 -5.67 4.97
C LEU A 206 14.13 -6.22 4.68
N ILE A 207 14.07 -7.38 4.03
CA ILE A 207 12.82 -7.98 3.56
C ILE A 207 12.40 -9.11 4.47
N TYR A 208 11.13 -9.14 4.85
CA TYR A 208 10.56 -10.16 5.72
C TYR A 208 9.37 -10.82 5.05
N ASP A 209 9.30 -12.15 5.17
CA ASP A 209 8.14 -12.93 4.75
C ASP A 209 7.16 -13.03 5.91
N PHE A 210 6.08 -12.26 5.84
CA PHE A 210 5.15 -12.11 6.95
C PHE A 210 4.04 -13.16 6.89
N HIS A 211 3.87 -13.88 8.00
CA HIS A 211 2.80 -14.85 8.17
C HIS A 211 1.71 -14.23 9.04
N ASN A 212 0.53 -14.09 8.46
CA ASN A 212 -0.63 -13.58 9.18
C ASN A 212 -1.07 -14.59 10.25
N GLN A 213 -1.38 -14.08 11.44
CA GLN A 213 -1.96 -14.90 12.51
C GLN A 213 -3.42 -15.28 12.20
N GLN A 214 -4.10 -14.49 11.36
CA GLN A 214 -5.45 -14.77 10.90
C GLN A 214 -5.48 -15.98 9.95
N PRO A 215 -6.17 -17.08 10.30
CA PRO A 215 -6.25 -18.26 9.45
C PRO A 215 -6.84 -17.95 8.08
N GLY A 216 -6.28 -18.58 7.04
CA GLY A 216 -6.75 -18.43 5.66
C GLY A 216 -6.19 -17.23 4.91
N ILE A 217 -5.55 -16.27 5.59
CA ILE A 217 -4.93 -15.12 4.94
C ILE A 217 -3.53 -15.47 4.45
N ARG A 218 -3.32 -15.31 3.14
CA ARG A 218 -2.02 -15.59 2.52
C ARG A 218 -0.92 -14.67 3.05
N ARG A 219 0.31 -15.17 3.01
CA ARG A 219 1.52 -14.43 3.40
C ARG A 219 1.67 -13.12 2.62
N SER A 220 2.41 -12.19 3.20
CA SER A 220 2.69 -10.87 2.63
C SER A 220 4.17 -10.52 2.79
N THR A 221 4.58 -9.35 2.34
CA THR A 221 5.94 -8.85 2.51
C THR A 221 5.93 -7.65 3.45
N ILE A 222 6.89 -7.64 4.38
CA ILE A 222 7.22 -6.48 5.20
C ILE A 222 8.64 -6.05 4.84
N ALA A 223 8.87 -4.75 4.79
CA ALA A 223 10.17 -4.17 4.50
C ALA A 223 10.48 -3.05 5.51
N SER A 224 11.68 -3.08 6.06
CA SER A 224 12.17 -2.09 7.03
C SER A 224 13.62 -1.74 6.72
N ARG A 225 14.05 -0.50 7.00
CA ARG A 225 15.45 -0.08 6.83
C ARG A 225 16.32 -0.43 8.04
N ILE A 226 15.70 -0.83 9.15
CA ILE A 226 16.35 -1.34 10.35
C ILE A 226 15.82 -2.75 10.70
N PRO A 227 16.61 -3.57 11.40
CA PRO A 227 16.15 -4.88 11.85
C PRO A 227 14.88 -4.79 12.70
N LEU A 228 13.88 -5.63 12.37
CA LEU A 228 12.69 -5.81 13.19
C LEU A 228 12.97 -6.83 14.31
N GLN A 229 12.44 -6.55 15.50
CA GLN A 229 12.57 -7.43 16.65
C GLN A 229 11.89 -8.78 16.37
N ASP A 230 12.53 -9.86 16.81
CA ASP A 230 12.04 -11.25 16.69
C ASP A 230 11.72 -11.73 15.25
N MET A 231 12.27 -11.03 14.24
CA MET A 231 12.12 -11.40 12.84
C MET A 231 13.48 -11.55 12.15
N THR A 232 13.61 -12.61 11.34
CA THR A 232 14.80 -12.82 10.51
C THR A 232 14.51 -12.38 9.07
N PRO A 233 15.31 -11.45 8.50
CA PRO A 233 15.11 -11.05 7.12
C PRO A 233 15.49 -12.17 6.16
N ILE A 234 14.88 -12.17 4.98
CA ILE A 234 15.24 -13.02 3.85
C ILE A 234 16.63 -12.60 3.38
N ASP A 235 17.53 -13.58 3.22
CA ASP A 235 18.81 -13.38 2.56
C ASP A 235 18.59 -13.18 1.05
N MET A 236 18.47 -11.92 0.65
CA MET A 236 18.17 -11.53 -0.73
C MET A 236 19.38 -11.72 -1.66
N GLU A 237 20.61 -11.59 -1.15
CA GLU A 237 21.83 -11.85 -1.95
C GLU A 237 21.93 -13.33 -2.32
N ARG A 238 21.74 -14.23 -1.35
CA ARG A 238 21.68 -15.67 -1.64
C ARG A 238 20.53 -16.03 -2.57
N LYS A 239 19.40 -15.30 -2.49
CA LYS A 239 18.28 -15.49 -3.42
C LYS A 239 18.65 -15.06 -4.84
N LYS A 240 19.40 -13.97 -5.00
CA LYS A 240 19.95 -13.45 -6.26
C LYS A 240 20.90 -14.44 -6.92
N GLU A 241 21.81 -15.02 -6.14
CA GLU A 241 22.76 -16.04 -6.63
C GLU A 241 22.07 -17.30 -7.18
N ARG A 242 20.91 -17.66 -6.61
CA ARG A 242 20.21 -18.92 -6.91
C ARG A 242 19.22 -18.85 -8.05
N SER A 243 18.85 -17.66 -8.52
CA SER A 243 17.77 -17.52 -9.48
C SER A 243 17.96 -16.34 -10.43
N PRO A 244 17.92 -16.56 -11.76
CA PRO A 244 17.92 -15.45 -12.73
C PRO A 244 16.64 -14.59 -12.66
N LEU A 245 15.59 -15.07 -12.00
CA LEU A 245 14.35 -14.32 -11.74
C LEU A 245 14.46 -13.38 -10.54
N ALA A 246 15.57 -13.45 -9.78
CA ALA A 246 15.83 -12.58 -8.64
C ALA A 246 16.50 -11.27 -9.10
N ARG A 247 15.73 -10.48 -9.87
CA ARG A 247 16.06 -9.11 -10.27
C ARG A 247 14.85 -8.20 -10.13
N SER A 248 15.07 -6.90 -9.97
CA SER A 248 14.01 -5.89 -9.87
C SER A 248 13.44 -5.47 -11.23
N TYR A 249 12.23 -4.92 -11.24
CA TYR A 249 11.77 -4.09 -12.35
C TYR A 249 12.58 -2.79 -12.38
N ARG A 250 12.82 -2.23 -13.57
CA ARG A 250 13.65 -1.04 -13.77
C ARG A 250 12.93 0.02 -14.60
N ASP A 251 12.94 1.24 -14.10
CA ASP A 251 12.52 2.42 -14.85
C ASP A 251 13.38 3.65 -14.49
N PRO A 252 14.61 3.75 -15.04
CA PRO A 252 15.60 4.77 -14.68
C PRO A 252 15.10 6.22 -14.73
N GLY A 253 14.10 6.51 -15.59
CA GLY A 253 13.53 7.85 -15.76
C GLY A 253 12.21 8.09 -15.03
N LEU A 254 11.58 7.06 -14.46
CA LEU A 254 10.21 7.12 -13.92
C LEU A 254 9.18 7.65 -14.93
N THR A 255 9.40 7.34 -16.21
CA THR A 255 8.56 7.76 -17.34
C THR A 255 8.09 6.57 -18.18
N GLY A 256 8.54 5.36 -17.84
CA GLY A 256 8.22 4.17 -18.60
C GLY A 256 6.78 3.75 -18.37
N ASN A 257 6.10 3.32 -19.43
CA ASN A 257 4.80 2.68 -19.29
C ASN A 257 4.95 1.17 -19.00
N ARG A 258 3.84 0.53 -18.63
CA ARG A 258 3.75 -0.90 -18.36
C ARG A 258 4.47 -1.79 -19.38
N LEU A 259 4.27 -1.58 -20.67
CA LEU A 259 4.86 -2.44 -21.71
C LEU A 259 6.38 -2.29 -21.75
N GLU A 260 6.88 -1.05 -21.65
CA GLU A 260 8.32 -0.77 -21.65
C GLU A 260 9.01 -1.35 -20.43
N ILE A 261 8.41 -1.22 -19.24
CA ILE A 261 8.99 -1.75 -17.99
C ILE A 261 9.01 -3.28 -18.04
N LEU A 262 7.93 -3.92 -18.50
CA LEU A 262 7.88 -5.38 -18.64
C LEU A 262 8.87 -5.87 -19.70
N GLN A 263 9.03 -5.15 -20.81
CA GLN A 263 10.01 -5.49 -21.84
C GLN A 263 11.44 -5.39 -21.29
N ARG A 264 11.80 -4.29 -20.61
CA ARG A 264 13.11 -4.16 -19.94
C ARG A 264 13.34 -5.29 -18.96
N PHE A 265 12.31 -5.65 -18.19
CA PHE A 265 12.39 -6.76 -17.25
C PHE A 265 12.61 -8.11 -17.94
N GLN A 266 12.15 -8.32 -19.18
CA GLN A 266 12.42 -9.55 -19.94
C GLN A 266 13.81 -9.54 -20.58
N THR A 267 14.23 -8.40 -21.14
CA THR A 267 15.47 -8.27 -21.92
C THR A 267 16.73 -8.09 -21.08
N SER A 268 16.62 -7.73 -19.80
CA SER A 268 17.76 -7.61 -18.86
C SER A 268 18.41 -8.97 -18.51
N SER A 269 18.26 -9.98 -19.37
CA SER A 269 18.75 -11.36 -19.21
C SER A 269 20.04 -11.63 -20.00
N GLY A 270 20.74 -10.59 -20.44
CA GLY A 270 22.02 -10.68 -21.15
C GLY A 270 23.14 -10.04 -20.34
#